data_AF-A0A160IK78-F1
#
_entry.id   AF-A0A160IK78-F1
#
_cell.length_a   1.000
_cell.length_b   1.000
_cell.length_c   1.000
_cell.angle_alpha   90.00
_cell.angle_beta   90.00
_cell.angle_gamma   90.00
#
_symmetry.space_group_name_H-M   'P 1'
#
loop_
_entity.id
_entity.type
_entity.pdbx_description
1 polymer ?
#
loop_
_entity_poly.entity_id
_entity_poly.type
_entity_poly.pdbx_seq_one_letter_code
_entity_poly.pdbx_strand_id
1 'polypeptide(L)'
;MDFMTDFAPYVGLAVVLYAIRHTNRVSNKYIPIVALVLGVLYAFWEAGAVTPEATLIGLKYALLGIGTVAGIKYSVEKNLK
;
A
#
# COMPACT_ATOMS: atom_id res chain seq x y z
N MET A 1 -8.93 -20.43 -3.06
CA MET A 1 -8.54 -19.04 -2.77
C MET A 1 -8.82 -18.84 -1.30
N ASP A 2 -7.76 -18.72 -0.51
CA ASP A 2 -7.86 -18.51 0.92
C ASP A 2 -7.96 -17.00 1.17
N PHE A 3 -9.05 -16.56 1.79
CA PHE A 3 -9.33 -15.15 2.02
C PHE A 3 -8.16 -14.47 2.74
N MET A 4 -7.48 -15.18 3.64
CA MET A 4 -6.34 -14.65 4.37
C MET A 4 -5.10 -14.43 3.49
N THR A 5 -4.82 -15.34 2.55
CA THR A 5 -3.65 -15.20 1.66
C THR A 5 -3.85 -14.07 0.65
N ASP A 6 -5.08 -13.87 0.18
CA ASP A 6 -5.37 -12.75 -0.72
C ASP A 6 -5.44 -11.42 0.05
N PHE A 7 -5.99 -11.40 1.28
CA PHE A 7 -6.25 -10.15 2.00
C PHE A 7 -5.05 -9.61 2.78
N ALA A 8 -4.18 -10.48 3.31
CA ALA A 8 -3.06 -10.10 4.17
C ALA A 8 -2.04 -9.15 3.52
N PRO A 9 -1.62 -9.33 2.25
CA PRO A 9 -0.70 -8.41 1.58
C PRO A 9 -1.22 -6.96 1.56
N TYR A 10 -2.52 -6.79 1.31
CA TYR A 10 -3.14 -5.46 1.25
C TYR A 10 -3.15 -4.77 2.61
N VAL A 11 -3.58 -5.50 3.66
CA VAL A 11 -3.63 -4.97 5.02
C VAL A 11 -2.23 -4.66 5.52
N GLY A 12 -1.27 -5.55 5.27
CA GLY A 12 0.13 -5.35 5.61
C GLY A 12 0.68 -4.07 4.96
N LEU A 13 0.44 -3.88 3.67
CA LEU A 13 0.92 -2.71 2.94
C LEU A 13 0.26 -1.41 3.43
N ALA A 14 -1.04 -1.45 3.75
CA ALA A 14 -1.75 -0.31 4.34
C ALA A 14 -1.20 0.08 5.73
N VAL A 15 -0.90 -0.90 6.58
CA VAL A 15 -0.29 -0.68 7.91
C VAL A 15 1.11 -0.09 7.78
N VAL A 16 1.93 -0.62 6.85
CA VAL A 16 3.28 -0.10 6.60
C VAL A 16 3.22 1.35 6.13
N LEU A 17 2.33 1.68 5.18
CA LEU A 17 2.16 3.06 4.72
C LEU A 17 1.65 4.00 5.81
N TYR A 18 0.73 3.52 6.65
CA TYR A 18 0.25 4.27 7.82
C TYR A 18 1.39 4.55 8.81
N ALA A 19 2.22 3.55 9.11
CA ALA A 19 3.39 3.70 9.98
C ALA A 19 4.40 4.70 9.39
N ILE A 20 4.72 4.61 8.10
CA ILE A 20 5.60 5.55 7.40
C ILE A 20 5.04 6.97 7.52
N ARG A 21 3.74 7.15 7.30
CA ARG A 21 3.07 8.44 7.46
C ARG A 21 3.18 8.97 8.89
N HIS A 22 3.00 8.12 9.90
CA HIS A 22 3.06 8.51 11.30
C HIS A 22 4.44 9.03 11.71
N THR A 23 5.53 8.59 11.05
CA THR A 23 6.87 9.10 11.33
C THR A 23 7.09 10.57 10.98
N ASN A 24 6.19 11.21 10.23
CA ASN A 24 6.31 12.59 9.70
C ASN A 24 7.61 12.87 8.92
N ARG A 25 8.43 11.85 8.61
CA ARG A 25 9.68 11.99 7.84
C ARG A 25 9.42 12.06 6.34
N VAL A 26 8.30 11.51 5.88
CA VAL A 26 7.91 11.48 4.47
C VAL A 26 6.76 12.46 4.27
N SER A 27 6.95 13.46 3.41
CA SER A 27 5.87 14.38 3.06
C SER A 27 4.72 13.61 2.41
N ASN A 28 3.49 13.97 2.78
CA ASN A 28 2.26 13.29 2.31
C ASN A 28 2.15 13.18 0.78
N LYS A 29 2.82 14.07 0.02
CA LYS A 29 2.90 14.01 -1.45
C LYS A 29 3.60 12.75 -1.99
N TYR A 30 4.49 12.15 -1.19
CA TYR A 30 5.30 11.00 -1.61
C TYR A 30 4.71 9.66 -1.18
N ILE A 31 3.70 9.65 -0.30
CA ILE A 31 3.04 8.41 0.14
C ILE A 31 2.55 7.56 -1.04
N PRO A 32 1.95 8.12 -2.12
CA PRO A 32 1.54 7.33 -3.26
C PRO A 32 2.71 6.65 -3.98
N ILE A 33 3.84 7.35 -4.10
CA ILE A 33 5.04 6.82 -4.76
C ILE A 33 5.65 5.71 -3.89
N VAL A 34 5.73 5.92 -2.58
CA VAL A 34 6.20 4.91 -1.63
C VAL A 34 5.33 3.66 -1.67
N ALA A 35 4.01 3.81 -1.77
CA ALA A 35 3.08 2.69 -1.93
C ALA A 35 3.33 1.88 -3.20
N LEU A 36 3.55 2.55 -4.33
CA LEU A 36 3.87 1.88 -5.60
C LEU A 36 5.17 1.10 -5.50
N VAL A 37 6.23 1.70 -4.95
CA VAL A 37 7.52 1.05 -4.80
C VAL A 37 7.41 -0.16 -3.88
N LEU A 38 6.76 -0.02 -2.71
CA LEU A 38 6.60 -1.11 -1.76
C LEU A 38 5.71 -2.24 -2.31
N GLY A 39 4.63 -1.92 -3.02
CA GLY A 39 3.72 -2.93 -3.59
C GLY A 39 4.39 -3.74 -4.67
N VAL A 40 5.14 -3.10 -5.55
CA VAL A 40 5.90 -3.79 -6.62
C VAL A 40 7.04 -4.63 -6.03
N LEU A 41 7.80 -4.10 -5.08
CA LEU A 41 8.87 -4.85 -4.42
C LEU A 41 8.33 -6.07 -3.66
N TYR A 42 7.21 -5.91 -2.95
CA TYR A 42 6.56 -7.02 -2.25
C TYR A 42 6.10 -8.10 -3.23
N ALA A 43 5.45 -7.72 -4.33
CA ALA A 43 4.96 -8.70 -5.31
C ALA A 43 6.10 -9.45 -6.01
N PHE A 44 7.25 -8.82 -6.23
CA PHE A 44 8.45 -9.52 -6.73
C PHE A 44 8.99 -10.53 -5.72
N TRP A 45 8.98 -10.17 -4.44
CA TRP A 45 9.39 -11.07 -3.37
C TRP A 45 8.44 -12.27 -3.23
N GLU A 46 7.13 -12.02 -3.28
CA GLU A 46 6.09 -13.04 -3.20
C GLU A 46 6.09 -13.99 -4.41
N ALA A 47 6.26 -13.46 -5.62
CA ALA A 47 6.35 -14.26 -6.84
C ALA A 47 7.69 -15.01 -6.98
N GLY A 48 8.72 -14.64 -6.21
CA GLY A 48 10.08 -15.17 -6.32
C GLY A 48 10.79 -14.85 -7.65
N ALA A 49 10.19 -13.98 -8.47
CA ALA A 49 10.69 -13.60 -9.79
C ALA A 49 10.22 -12.19 -10.17
N VAL A 50 11.03 -11.53 -10.99
CA VAL A 50 10.69 -10.23 -11.57
C VAL A 50 9.98 -10.48 -12.91
N THR A 51 8.66 -10.46 -12.89
CA THR A 51 7.83 -10.67 -14.09
C THR A 51 6.82 -9.53 -14.31
N PRO A 52 6.32 -9.35 -15.54
CA PRO A 52 5.24 -8.41 -15.83
C PRO A 52 3.98 -8.69 -14.99
N GLU A 53 3.63 -9.97 -14.77
CA GLU A 53 2.49 -10.35 -13.94
C GLU A 53 2.69 -9.93 -12.48
N ALA A 54 3.87 -10.18 -11.90
CA ALA A 54 4.18 -9.76 -10.54
C ALA A 54 4.14 -8.23 -10.39
N THR A 55 4.57 -7.49 -11.42
CA THR A 55 4.46 -6.03 -11.46
C THR A 55 2.99 -5.59 -11.40
N LEU A 56 2.12 -6.21 -12.21
CA LEU A 56 0.68 -5.94 -12.22
C LEU A 56 0.02 -6.25 -10.87
N ILE A 57 0.41 -7.35 -10.22
CA ILE A 57 -0.07 -7.71 -8.88
C ILE A 57 0.36 -6.65 -7.86
N GLY A 58 1.64 -6.27 -7.86
CA GLY A 58 2.17 -5.24 -6.95
C GLY A 58 1.53 -3.87 -7.14
N LEU A 59 1.22 -3.50 -8.39
CA LEU A 59 0.47 -2.28 -8.69
C LEU A 59 -0.97 -2.34 -8.14
N LYS A 60 -1.67 -3.48 -8.24
CA LYS A 60 -2.98 -3.65 -7.62
C LYS A 60 -2.90 -3.48 -6.11
N TYR A 61 -1.87 -4.08 -5.48
CA TYR A 61 -1.65 -3.99 -4.04
C TYR A 61 -1.38 -2.54 -3.61
N ALA A 62 -0.54 -1.84 -4.36
CA ALA A 62 -0.23 -0.43 -4.14
C ALA A 62 -1.46 0.47 -4.28
N LEU A 63 -2.26 0.32 -5.36
CA LEU A 63 -3.45 1.13 -5.59
C LEU A 63 -4.48 0.97 -4.48
N LEU A 64 -4.68 -0.26 -4.00
CA LEU A 64 -5.58 -0.54 -2.88
C LEU A 64 -5.03 0.07 -1.58
N GLY A 65 -3.73 -0.08 -1.29
CA GLY A 65 -3.08 0.55 -0.14
C GLY A 65 -3.18 2.08 -0.17
N ILE A 66 -2.99 2.71 -1.33
CA ILE A 66 -3.16 4.16 -1.53
C ILE A 66 -4.59 4.57 -1.23
N GLY A 67 -5.57 3.85 -1.77
CA GLY A 67 -6.99 4.11 -1.56
C GLY A 67 -7.37 4.07 -0.07
N THR A 68 -6.88 3.06 0.67
CA THR A 68 -7.11 2.95 2.11
C THR A 68 -6.47 4.11 2.88
N VAL A 69 -5.20 4.45 2.59
CA VAL A 69 -4.50 5.54 3.29
C VAL A 69 -5.13 6.91 3.00
N ALA A 70 -5.54 7.15 1.74
CA ALA A 70 -6.28 8.34 1.34
C ALA A 70 -7.66 8.39 2.00
N GLY A 71 -8.39 7.27 2.02
CA GLY A 71 -9.68 7.16 2.70
C GLY A 71 -9.59 7.50 4.19
N ILE A 72 -8.60 6.93 4.90
CA ILE A 72 -8.33 7.25 6.30
C ILE A 72 -7.98 8.74 6.45
N LYS A 73 -7.13 9.29 5.58
CA LYS A 73 -6.79 10.73 5.60
C LYS A 73 -8.04 11.61 5.52
N TYR A 74 -8.82 11.44 4.47
CA TYR A 74 -9.98 12.28 4.19
C TYR A 74 -11.08 12.09 5.23
N SER A 75 -11.26 10.87 5.75
CA SER A 75 -12.21 10.60 6.83
C SER A 75 -11.79 11.28 8.13
N VAL A 76 -10.52 11.20 8.52
CA VAL A 76 -9.99 11.88 9.72
C VAL A 76 -10.04 13.40 9.57
N GLU A 77 -9.65 13.96 8.41
CA GLU A 77 -9.71 15.40 8.14
C GLU A 77 -11.15 15.92 8.12
N LYS A 78 -12.12 15.12 7.66
CA LYS A 78 -13.54 15.47 7.64
C LYS A 78 -14.18 15.45 9.03
N ASN A 79 -13.74 14.57 9.92
CA ASN A 79 -14.21 14.51 11.31
C ASN A 79 -13.55 15.55 12.23
N LEU A 80 -12.47 16.20 11.78
CA LEU A 80 -11.78 17.28 12.50
C LEU A 80 -12.25 18.69 12.10
N LYS A 81 -13.19 18.80 11.15
CA LYS A 81 -13.88 20.05 10.78
C LYS A 81 -15.29 20.07 11.36
#